data_AF-A0A9E2FFX0-F1
#
_entry.id   AF-A0A9E2FFX0-F1
#
_cell.length_a   1.000
_cell.length_b   1.000
_cell.length_c   1.000
_cell.angle_alpha   90.00
_cell.angle_beta   90.00
_cell.angle_gamma   90.00
#
_symmetry.space_group_name_H-M   'P 1'
#
loop_
_entity.id
_entity.type
_entity.pdbx_description
1 polymer ?
#
loop_
_entity_poly.entity_id
_entity_poly.type
_entity_poly.pdbx_seq_one_letter_code
_entity_poly.pdbx_strand_id
1 'polypeptide(L)'
;MILEDESVAVAMSRPELMDLLRQSSQRLGRYIEACDWQNTECAIEERNDLLRALAATLNSENSAVLQPDNTAYAKGFLTEIQAENTVYISDLTEKIQQYRKHIQDIRLGRQTLSLYRQKQTTNPRFLNTVG
;
A
#
# COMPACT_ATOMS: atom_id res chain seq x y z
N MET A 1 -13.90 44.20 -7.59
CA MET A 1 -14.60 42.92 -7.80
C MET A 1 -13.55 41.84 -7.52
N ILE A 2 -13.51 41.39 -6.28
CA ILE A 2 -12.59 40.33 -5.83
C ILE A 2 -13.45 39.08 -5.75
N LEU A 3 -13.04 38.02 -6.44
CA LEU A 3 -12.66 36.74 -5.84
C LEU A 3 -12.06 35.86 -6.94
N GLU A 4 -10.79 35.53 -6.73
CA GLU A 4 -10.07 34.39 -7.29
C GLU A 4 -10.71 33.09 -6.77
N ASP A 5 -10.31 31.97 -7.36
CA ASP A 5 -10.69 30.57 -7.09
C ASP A 5 -11.98 30.04 -7.75
N GLU A 6 -11.84 29.28 -8.83
CA GLU A 6 -11.86 27.81 -8.76
C GLU A 6 -11.68 27.16 -10.14
N SER A 7 -10.82 26.12 -10.16
CA SER A 7 -10.58 25.18 -11.25
C SER A 7 -9.69 25.63 -12.42
N VAL A 8 -8.44 25.97 -12.12
CA VAL A 8 -7.36 25.50 -13.01
C VAL A 8 -7.16 24.00 -12.72
N ALA A 9 -8.19 23.20 -13.01
CA ALA A 9 -7.97 21.80 -13.29
C ALA A 9 -7.28 21.80 -14.65
N VAL A 10 -5.94 21.90 -14.65
CA VAL A 10 -5.16 21.68 -15.87
C VAL A 10 -5.57 20.28 -16.32
N ALA A 11 -6.35 20.20 -17.39
CA ALA A 11 -6.72 18.94 -18.00
C ALA A 11 -5.42 18.34 -18.53
N MET A 12 -4.75 17.56 -17.69
CA MET A 12 -3.52 16.89 -18.03
C MET A 12 -3.77 15.99 -19.23
N SER A 13 -2.85 16.03 -20.19
CA SER A 13 -2.96 15.21 -21.38
C SER A 13 -2.79 13.73 -21.03
N ARG A 14 -3.38 12.84 -21.84
CA ARG A 14 -3.25 11.40 -21.64
C ARG A 14 -1.78 10.92 -21.52
N PRO A 15 -0.82 11.36 -22.38
CA PRO A 15 0.58 10.95 -22.24
C PRO A 15 1.19 11.37 -20.90
N GLU A 16 0.92 12.59 -20.43
CA GLU A 16 1.44 13.08 -19.14
C GLU A 16 0.89 12.27 -17.97
N LEU A 17 -0.40 11.94 -18.00
CA LEU A 17 -1.04 11.10 -16.98
C LEU A 17 -0.41 9.70 -16.95
N MET A 18 -0.15 9.10 -18.11
CA MET A 18 0.47 7.78 -18.20
C MET A 18 1.93 7.80 -17.69
N ASP A 19 2.70 8.83 -18.02
CA ASP A 19 4.08 8.98 -17.54
C ASP A 19 4.14 9.18 -16.01
N LEU A 20 3.23 9.98 -15.45
CA LEU A 20 3.10 10.13 -14.00
C LEU A 20 2.69 8.82 -13.33
N LEU A 21 1.75 8.08 -13.92
CA LEU A 21 1.33 6.77 -13.40
C LEU A 21 2.49 5.76 -13.40
N ARG A 22 3.33 5.78 -14.44
CA ARG A 22 4.54 4.94 -14.51
C ARG A 22 5.52 5.30 -13.40
N GLN A 23 5.81 6.58 -13.22
CA GLN A 23 6.71 7.06 -12.15
C GLN A 23 6.16 6.72 -10.76
N SER A 24 4.87 6.95 -10.53
CA SER A 24 4.19 6.60 -9.28
C SER A 24 4.26 5.09 -9.02
N SER A 25 4.06 4.25 -10.04
CA SER A 25 4.17 2.78 -9.91
C SER A 25 5.59 2.33 -9.55
N GLN A 26 6.62 2.96 -10.11
CA GLN A 26 8.01 2.67 -9.74
C GLN A 26 8.34 3.09 -8.31
N ARG A 27 7.84 4.25 -7.86
CA ARG A 27 8.00 4.70 -6.46
C ARG A 27 7.31 3.74 -5.50
N LEU A 28 6.10 3.29 -5.83
CA LEU A 28 5.35 2.32 -5.04
C LEU A 28 6.14 1.03 -4.82
N GLY A 29 6.74 0.47 -5.88
CA GLY A 29 7.59 -0.71 -5.78
C GLY A 29 8.75 -0.51 -4.80
N ARG A 30 9.46 0.63 -4.90
CA ARG A 30 10.57 0.96 -3.98
C ARG A 30 10.13 1.07 -2.53
N TYR A 31 8.96 1.67 -2.26
CA TYR A 31 8.44 1.79 -0.90
C TYR A 31 8.03 0.44 -0.31
N ILE A 32 7.41 -0.43 -1.11
CA ILE A 32 7.03 -1.79 -0.70
C ILE A 32 8.29 -2.63 -0.40
N GLU A 33 9.31 -2.54 -1.25
CA GLU A 33 10.61 -3.21 -1.04
C GLU A 33 11.27 -2.73 0.26
N ALA A 34 11.29 -1.42 0.50
CA ALA A 34 11.87 -0.81 1.69
C ALA A 34 11.02 -0.99 2.98
N CYS A 35 9.83 -1.58 2.89
CA CYS A 35 8.85 -1.64 3.97
C CYS A 35 8.46 -0.26 4.54
N ASP A 36 8.49 0.77 3.70
CA ASP A 36 8.11 2.14 4.04
C ASP A 36 6.59 2.30 3.87
N TRP A 37 5.83 1.83 4.86
CA TRP A 37 4.38 1.74 4.77
C TRP A 37 3.67 3.09 4.70
N GLN A 38 4.23 4.12 5.32
CA GLN A 38 3.65 5.46 5.29
C GLN A 38 3.73 6.07 3.89
N ASN A 39 4.91 6.00 3.24
CA ASN A 39 5.05 6.48 1.87
C ASN A 39 4.34 5.57 0.85
N THR A 40 4.20 4.27 1.16
CA THR A 40 3.39 3.34 0.36
C THR A 40 1.92 3.78 0.30
N GLU A 41 1.34 4.17 1.43
CA GLU A 41 -0.06 4.64 1.51
C GLU A 41 -0.27 5.90 0.66
N CYS A 42 0.56 6.92 0.85
CA CYS A 42 0.48 8.16 0.05
C CYS A 42 0.64 7.89 -1.46
N ALA A 43 1.56 7.00 -1.85
CA ALA A 43 1.77 6.65 -3.25
C ALA A 43 0.56 5.92 -3.86
N ILE A 44 -0.15 5.09 -3.09
CA ILE A 44 -1.38 4.42 -3.55
C ILE A 44 -2.49 5.45 -3.80
N GLU A 45 -2.66 6.44 -2.92
CA GLU A 45 -3.66 7.49 -3.08
C GLU A 45 -3.40 8.33 -4.34
N GLU A 46 -2.18 8.85 -4.50
CA GLU A 46 -1.77 9.61 -5.68
C GLU A 46 -2.04 8.82 -6.98
N ARG A 47 -1.73 7.53 -6.96
CA ARG A 47 -1.89 6.66 -8.12
C ARG A 47 -3.37 6.40 -8.44
N ASN A 48 -4.22 6.29 -7.43
CA ASN A 48 -5.67 6.18 -7.61
C ASN A 48 -6.25 7.45 -8.22
N ASP A 49 -5.76 8.63 -7.83
CA ASP A 49 -6.17 9.90 -8.42
C ASP A 49 -5.74 10.02 -9.89
N LEU A 50 -4.50 9.62 -10.21
CA LEU A 50 -4.03 9.55 -11.59
C LEU A 50 -4.84 8.59 -12.46
N LEU A 51 -5.25 7.44 -11.91
CA LEU A 51 -6.11 6.47 -12.61
C LEU A 51 -7.52 7.03 -12.87
N ARG A 52 -8.10 7.76 -11.90
CA ARG A 52 -9.40 8.44 -12.08
C ARG A 52 -9.31 9.52 -13.15
N ALA A 53 -8.25 10.34 -13.12
CA ALA A 53 -7.99 11.35 -14.13
C ALA A 53 -7.82 10.72 -15.53
N LEU A 54 -7.02 9.65 -15.64
CA LEU A 54 -6.82 8.93 -16.90
C LEU A 54 -8.12 8.34 -17.44
N ALA A 55 -8.96 7.76 -16.57
CA ALA A 55 -10.27 7.23 -16.96
C ALA A 55 -11.19 8.34 -17.49
N ALA A 56 -11.22 9.50 -16.83
CA ALA A 56 -11.98 10.67 -17.29
C ALA A 56 -11.50 11.16 -18.66
N THR A 57 -10.19 11.30 -18.85
CA THR A 57 -9.58 11.69 -20.12
C THR A 57 -9.92 10.71 -21.24
N LEU A 58 -9.76 9.39 -21.01
CA LEU A 58 -10.10 8.35 -21.98
C LEU A 58 -11.59 8.35 -22.36
N ASN A 59 -12.49 8.58 -21.40
CA ASN A 59 -13.93 8.66 -21.66
C ASN A 59 -14.30 9.89 -22.50
N SER A 60 -13.63 11.02 -22.27
CA SER A 60 -13.83 12.23 -23.09
C SER A 60 -13.31 12.06 -24.52
N GLU A 61 -12.16 11.39 -24.69
CA GLU A 61 -11.54 11.11 -25.99
C GLU A 61 -12.35 10.11 -26.82
N ASN A 62 -13.00 9.11 -26.19
CA ASN A 62 -13.88 8.17 -26.91
C ASN A 62 -15.06 8.84 -27.63
N SER A 63 -15.42 10.08 -27.25
CA SER A 63 -16.47 10.86 -27.93
C SER A 63 -15.97 11.62 -29.17
N ALA A 64 -14.65 11.77 -29.32
CA ALA A 64 -14.01 12.44 -30.45
C ALA A 64 -13.32 11.40 -31.35
N VAL A 65 -13.78 11.29 -32.61
CA VAL A 65 -13.24 10.45 -33.70
C VAL A 65 -11.88 9.78 -33.40
N LEU A 66 -11.93 8.52 -32.99
CA LEU A 66 -10.80 7.74 -32.46
C LEU A 66 -9.72 7.45 -33.52
N GLN A 67 -8.47 7.74 -33.20
CA GLN A 67 -7.31 7.13 -33.87
C GLN A 67 -7.03 5.75 -33.23
N PRO A 68 -7.06 4.63 -33.98
CA PRO A 68 -6.92 3.27 -33.44
C PRO A 68 -5.63 3.01 -32.65
N ASP A 69 -4.53 3.62 -33.08
CA ASP A 69 -3.19 3.41 -32.51
C ASP A 69 -3.10 3.93 -31.06
N ASN A 70 -3.80 5.03 -30.80
CA ASN A 70 -3.83 5.69 -29.50
C ASN A 70 -4.55 4.85 -28.43
N THR A 71 -5.60 4.14 -28.81
CA THR A 71 -6.36 3.27 -27.92
C THR A 71 -5.61 1.97 -27.64
N ALA A 72 -4.89 1.43 -28.62
CA ALA A 72 -4.07 0.23 -28.44
C ALA A 72 -2.93 0.47 -27.44
N TYR A 73 -2.26 1.62 -27.54
CA TYR A 73 -1.20 2.00 -26.60
C TYR A 73 -1.70 2.13 -25.16
N ALA A 74 -2.82 2.84 -24.94
CA ALA A 74 -3.41 2.99 -23.61
C ALA A 74 -3.80 1.63 -23.00
N LYS A 75 -4.35 0.71 -23.80
CA LYS A 75 -4.66 -0.66 -23.35
C LYS A 75 -3.43 -1.45 -22.94
N GLY A 76 -2.35 -1.37 -23.73
CA GLY A 76 -1.08 -2.04 -23.41
C GLY A 76 -0.53 -1.55 -22.07
N PHE A 77 -0.49 -0.23 -21.88
CA PHE A 77 -0.04 0.38 -20.63
C PHE A 77 -0.89 -0.03 -19.42
N LEU A 78 -2.23 -0.01 -19.52
CA LEU A 78 -3.10 -0.44 -18.42
C LEU A 78 -2.89 -1.93 -18.07
N THR A 79 -2.56 -2.75 -19.07
CA THR A 79 -2.22 -4.17 -18.85
C THR A 79 -0.90 -4.32 -18.09
N GLU A 80 0.12 -3.51 -18.43
CA GLU A 80 1.40 -3.46 -17.68
C GLU A 80 1.16 -3.08 -16.21
N ILE A 81 0.41 -2.00 -15.97
CA ILE A 81 0.06 -1.51 -14.64
C ILE A 81 -0.71 -2.57 -13.82
N GLN A 82 -1.61 -3.30 -14.47
CA GLN A 82 -2.36 -4.39 -13.83
C GLN A 82 -1.45 -5.58 -13.46
N ALA A 83 -0.48 -5.91 -14.31
CA ALA A 83 0.51 -6.95 -14.02
C ALA A 83 1.37 -6.55 -12.82
N GLU A 84 1.86 -5.31 -12.76
CA GLU A 84 2.61 -4.77 -11.62
C GLU A 84 1.80 -4.85 -10.31
N ASN A 85 0.52 -4.46 -10.35
CA ASN A 85 -0.36 -4.56 -9.19
C ASN A 85 -0.49 -5.98 -8.66
N THR A 86 -0.51 -6.96 -9.56
CA THR A 86 -0.60 -8.38 -9.18
C THR A 86 0.64 -8.81 -8.39
N VAL A 87 1.82 -8.35 -8.81
CA VAL A 87 3.09 -8.59 -8.09
C VAL A 87 3.06 -7.91 -6.72
N TYR A 88 2.71 -6.63 -6.66
CA TYR A 88 2.64 -5.89 -5.39
C TYR A 88 1.66 -6.50 -4.39
N ILE A 89 0.49 -6.97 -4.85
CA ILE A 89 -0.48 -7.65 -3.98
C ILE A 89 0.10 -8.95 -3.42
N SER A 90 0.82 -9.73 -4.25
CA SER A 90 1.48 -10.95 -3.81
C SER A 90 2.52 -10.66 -2.72
N ASP A 91 3.41 -9.70 -2.96
CA ASP A 91 4.48 -9.33 -2.02
C ASP A 91 3.92 -8.81 -0.69
N LEU A 92 2.91 -7.94 -0.74
CA LEU A 92 2.24 -7.43 0.46
C LEU A 92 1.53 -8.55 1.22
N THR A 93 0.92 -9.50 0.52
CA THR A 93 0.28 -10.66 1.15
C THR A 93 1.29 -11.51 1.90
N GLU A 94 2.47 -11.75 1.30
CA GLU A 94 3.54 -12.48 1.96
C GLU A 94 4.05 -11.74 3.21
N LYS A 95 4.33 -10.42 3.09
CA LYS A 95 4.78 -9.61 4.24
C LYS A 95 3.75 -9.57 5.37
N ILE A 96 2.44 -9.51 5.06
CA ILE A 96 1.38 -9.61 6.06
C ILE A 96 1.44 -10.96 6.81
N GLN A 97 1.68 -12.07 6.10
CA GLN A 97 1.83 -13.38 6.74
C GLN A 97 3.06 -13.42 7.65
N GLN A 98 4.19 -12.89 7.21
CA GLN A 98 5.41 -12.81 8.01
C GLN A 98 5.20 -11.98 9.29
N TYR A 99 4.58 -10.79 9.18
CA TYR A 99 4.28 -9.96 10.36
C TYR A 99 3.29 -10.61 11.32
N ARG A 100 2.28 -11.32 10.82
CA ARG A 100 1.36 -12.10 11.68
C ARG A 100 2.11 -13.13 12.52
N LYS A 101 3.07 -13.84 11.90
CA LYS A 101 3.95 -14.78 12.61
C LYS A 101 4.79 -14.07 13.68
N HIS A 102 5.47 -12.97 13.32
CA HIS A 102 6.27 -12.21 14.29
C HIS A 102 5.45 -11.71 15.48
N ILE A 103 4.21 -11.25 15.24
CA ILE A 103 3.29 -10.84 16.32
C ILE A 103 2.98 -12.01 17.25
N GLN A 104 2.76 -13.21 16.70
CA GLN A 104 2.53 -14.42 17.50
C GLN A 104 3.76 -14.78 18.34
N ASP A 105 4.96 -14.74 17.76
CA ASP A 105 6.21 -15.04 18.46
C ASP A 105 6.46 -14.05 19.62
N ILE A 106 6.20 -12.75 19.39
CA ILE A 106 6.28 -11.72 20.44
C ILE A 106 5.26 -11.98 21.56
N ARG A 107 4.03 -12.40 21.22
CA ARG A 107 3.00 -12.74 22.22
C ARG A 107 3.42 -13.94 23.07
N LEU A 108 3.99 -14.98 22.46
CA LEU A 108 4.54 -16.13 23.18
C LEU A 108 5.68 -15.71 24.10
N GLY A 109 6.63 -14.91 23.60
CA GLY A 109 7.72 -14.35 24.41
C GLY A 109 7.20 -13.56 25.62
N ARG A 110 6.17 -12.73 25.43
CA ARG A 110 5.53 -11.99 26.52
C ARG A 110 4.90 -12.92 27.56
N GLN A 111 4.22 -13.98 27.12
CA GLN A 111 3.61 -14.96 28.01
C GLN A 111 4.68 -15.70 28.83
N THR A 112 5.75 -16.16 28.19
CA THR A 112 6.87 -16.82 28.87
C THR A 112 7.48 -15.91 29.93
N LEU A 113 7.77 -14.65 29.59
CA LEU A 113 8.30 -13.68 30.56
C LEU A 113 7.33 -13.42 31.72
N SER A 114 6.02 -13.48 31.49
CA SER A 114 5.03 -13.32 32.56
C SER A 114 5.06 -14.45 33.59
N LEU A 115 5.40 -15.68 33.18
CA LEU A 115 5.58 -16.82 34.08
C LEU A 115 6.75 -16.62 35.03
N TYR A 116 7.85 -16.03 34.55
CA TYR A 116 9.02 -15.70 35.38
C TYR A 116 8.85 -14.43 36.22
N ARG A 117 7.89 -13.56 35.86
CA ARG A 117 7.58 -12.33 36.60
C ARG A 117 6.57 -12.55 37.73
N GLN A 118 5.81 -13.64 37.71
CA GLN A 118 5.04 -14.05 38.88
C GLN A 118 6.01 -14.19 40.03
N LYS A 119 5.88 -13.32 41.05
CA LYS A 119 6.60 -13.44 42.31
C LYS A 119 6.55 -14.91 42.69
N GLN A 120 7.72 -15.56 42.82
CA GLN A 120 7.83 -16.75 43.65
C GLN A 120 6.98 -16.46 44.87
N THR A 121 5.85 -17.12 44.97
CA THR A 121 5.00 -17.00 46.13
C THR A 121 5.87 -17.50 47.26
N THR A 122 6.35 -16.55 48.06
CA THR A 122 6.84 -16.77 49.41
C THR A 122 5.73 -17.50 50.14
N ASN A 123 5.72 -18.82 50.01
CA ASN A 123 4.96 -19.72 50.83
C ASN A 123 5.92 -20.83 51.24
N PRO A 124 6.63 -20.66 52.37
CA PRO A 124 7.36 -21.76 52.98
C PRO A 124 6.33 -22.70 53.61
N ARG A 125 5.64 -23.51 52.79
CA ARG A 125 4.74 -24.57 53.28
C ARG A 125 5.48 -25.88 53.60
N PHE A 126 6.80 -25.85 53.71
CA PHE A 126 7.64 -27.01 54.05
C PHE A 126 8.53 -26.78 55.28
N LEU A 127 8.04 -26.06 56.29
CA LEU A 127 8.63 -26.04 57.62
C LEU A 127 7.50 -26.16 58.65
N ASN A 128 7.02 -27.38 58.89
CA ASN A 128 6.45 -27.83 60.17
C ASN A 128 6.04 -29.31 60.06
N THR A 129 7.04 -30.18 59.96
CA THR A 129 6.89 -31.60 60.30
C THR A 129 8.19 -32.11 60.92
N VAL A 130 8.68 -31.49 62.00
CA VAL A 130 9.43 -32.17 63.08
C VAL A 130 9.41 -31.26 64.31
N GLY A 131 8.93 -31.76 65.45
CA GLY A 131 8.95 -31.06 66.75
C GLY A 131 7.72 -31.35 67.59
#